data_AF-W9VAE4-F1
#
_entry.id   AF-W9VAE4-F1
#
_cell.length_a   1.000
_cell.length_b   1.000
_cell.length_c   1.000
_cell.angle_alpha   90.00
_cell.angle_beta   90.00
_cell.angle_gamma   90.00
#
_symmetry.space_group_name_H-M   'P 1'
#
loop_
_entity.id
_entity.type
_entity.pdbx_description
1 polymer ?
#
loop_
_entity_poly.entity_id
_entity_poly.type
_entity_poly.pdbx_seq_one_letter_code
_entity_poly.pdbx_strand_id
1 'polypeptide(L)' 'MNVTLEQWQTLIAVVDEGGYAQAAEALRKSQSAVSYAISKLESALGVAVFKIDGRKAS' A
#
# COMPACT_ATOMS: atom_id res chain seq x y z
N MET A 1 -5.27 13.05 -13.12
CA MET A 1 -4.36 12.28 -12.25
C MET A 1 -4.13 13.10 -10.99
N ASN A 2 -4.77 12.74 -9.87
CA ASN A 2 -4.60 13.44 -8.60
C ASN A 2 -4.27 12.40 -7.52
N VAL A 3 -3.02 12.41 -7.07
CA VAL A 3 -2.50 11.50 -6.06
C VAL A 3 -2.11 12.32 -4.84
N THR A 4 -2.58 11.91 -3.66
CA THR A 4 -2.28 12.64 -2.42
C THR A 4 -0.95 12.21 -1.83
N LEU A 5 -0.34 13.07 -1.01
CA LEU A 5 0.87 12.72 -0.26
C LEU A 5 0.64 11.50 0.64
N GLU A 6 -0.55 11.39 1.23
CA GLU A 6 -0.94 10.25 2.05
C GLU A 6 -0.89 8.92 1.27
N GLN A 7 -1.32 8.91 0.01
CA GLN A 7 -1.27 7.72 -0.85
C GLN A 7 0.17 7.31 -1.15
N TRP A 8 1.06 8.29 -1.42
CA TRP A 8 2.49 8.02 -1.59
C TRP A 8 3.16 7.53 -0.31
N GLN A 9 2.84 8.12 0.84
CA GLN A 9 3.34 7.67 2.14
C GLN A 9 2.88 6.25 2.45
N THR A 10 1.64 5.92 2.08
CA THR A 10 1.11 4.56 2.26
C THR A 10 1.87 3.54 1.41
N LEU A 11 2.19 3.88 0.15
CA LEU A 11 3.03 3.03 -0.71
C LEU A 11 4.40 2.76 -0.07
N ILE A 12 5.08 3.82 0.36
CA ILE A 12 6.40 3.72 1.00
C ILE A 12 6.33 2.85 2.26
N ALA A 13 5.34 3.10 3.13
CA ALA A 13 5.17 2.31 4.35
C ALA A 13 4.93 0.82 4.07
N VAL A 14 4.14 0.46 3.05
CA VAL A 14 3.93 -0.95 2.69
C VAL A 14 5.21 -1.62 2.20
N VAL A 15 6.08 -0.88 1.50
CA VAL A 15 7.39 -1.39 1.05
C VAL A 15 8.35 -1.54 2.22
N ASP A 16 8.49 -0.51 3.05
CA ASP A 16 9.45 -0.47 4.17
C ASP A 16 9.09 -1.50 5.25
N GLU A 17 7.80 -1.64 5.56
CA GLU A 17 7.30 -2.56 6.58
C GLU A 17 7.04 -3.98 6.05
N GLY A 18 7.16 -4.19 4.73
CA GLY A 18 7.03 -5.50 4.09
C GLY A 18 5.61 -6.07 4.04
N GLY A 19 4.58 -5.26 4.29
CA GLY A 19 3.19 -5.71 4.22
C GLY A 19 2.15 -4.69 4.65
N TYR A 20 0.90 -4.92 4.24
CA TYR A 20 -0.24 -4.05 4.53
C TYR A 20 -0.58 -3.96 6.02
N ALA A 21 -0.40 -5.05 6.77
CA ALA A 21 -0.72 -5.08 8.20
C ALA A 21 0.30 -4.27 9.01
N GLN A 22 1.60 -4.48 8.75
CA GLN A 22 2.70 -3.78 9.41
C GLN A 22 2.67 -2.28 9.07
N ALA A 23 2.41 -1.92 7.81
CA ALA A 23 2.23 -0.53 7.40
C ALA A 23 1.04 0.15 8.11
N ALA A 24 -0.05 -0.59 8.35
CA ALA A 24 -1.20 -0.06 9.07
C ALA A 24 -0.85 0.25 10.54
N GLU A 25 -0.08 -0.62 11.20
CA GLU A 25 0.44 -0.38 12.54
C GLU A 25 1.38 0.84 12.58
N ALA A 26 2.35 0.90 11.66
CA ALA A 26 3.31 2.00 11.55
C ALA A 26 2.62 3.37 11.31
N LEU A 27 1.58 3.38 10.46
CA LEU A 27 0.81 4.59 10.14
C LEU A 27 -0.31 4.89 11.15
N ARG A 28 -0.52 4.03 12.16
CA ARG A 28 -1.65 4.11 13.11
C ARG A 28 -3.02 4.17 12.41
N LYS A 29 -3.19 3.33 11.40
CA LYS A 29 -4.41 3.19 10.58
C LYS A 29 -4.93 1.76 10.62
N SER A 30 -6.15 1.54 10.11
CA SER A 30 -6.61 0.18 9.84
C SER A 30 -5.96 -0.37 8.56
N GLN A 31 -5.80 -1.70 8.49
CA GLN A 31 -5.34 -2.37 7.28
C GLN A 31 -6.24 -2.06 6.07
N SER A 32 -7.56 -1.93 6.29
CA SER A 32 -8.51 -1.56 5.23
C SER A 32 -8.30 -0.14 4.71
N ALA A 33 -7.92 0.81 5.56
CA ALA A 33 -7.59 2.17 5.14
C ALA A 33 -6.32 2.21 4.28
N VAL A 34 -5.30 1.44 4.65
CA VAL A 34 -4.06 1.28 3.87
C VAL A 34 -4.36 0.65 2.50
N SER A 35 -5.13 -0.44 2.47
CA SER A 35 -5.56 -1.08 1.21
C SER A 35 -6.34 -0.12 0.30
N TYR A 36 -7.26 0.66 0.86
CA TYR A 36 -8.03 1.64 0.10
C TYR A 36 -7.15 2.76 -0.48
N ALA A 37 -6.19 3.27 0.28
CA ALA A 37 -5.26 4.29 -0.20
C ALA A 37 -4.38 3.77 -1.35
N ILE A 38 -3.89 2.53 -1.28
CA ILE A 38 -3.16 1.89 -2.38
C ILE A 38 -4.05 1.69 -3.61
N SER A 39 -5.28 1.19 -3.44
CA SER A 39 -6.20 1.01 -4.57
C SER A 39 -6.51 2.34 -5.29
N LYS A 40 -6.65 3.44 -4.54
CA LYS A 40 -6.83 4.77 -5.11
C LYS A 40 -5.58 5.27 -5.83
N LEU A 41 -4.40 5.00 -5.29
CA LEU A 41 -3.13 5.29 -5.96
C LEU A 41 -3.04 4.56 -7.30
N GLU A 42 -3.24 3.24 -7.31
CA GLU A 42 -3.18 2.41 -8.53
C GLU A 42 -4.19 2.89 -9.57
N SER A 43 -5.42 3.21 -9.15
CA SER A 43 -6.46 3.75 -10.03
C SER A 43 -6.05 5.10 -10.64
N ALA A 44 -5.42 5.97 -9.86
CA ALA A 44 -4.97 7.29 -10.34
C ALA A 44 -3.76 7.19 -11.28
N LEU A 45 -2.87 6.21 -11.06
CA LEU A 45 -1.70 5.95 -11.91
C LEU A 45 -2.05 5.10 -13.14
N GLY A 46 -3.15 4.35 -13.11
CA GLY A 46 -3.51 3.38 -14.16
C GLY A 46 -2.61 2.14 -14.17
N VAL A 47 -1.94 1.83 -13.06
CA VAL A 47 -1.00 0.72 -12.94
C VAL A 47 -1.07 0.08 -11.55
N ALA A 48 -0.92 -1.23 -11.47
CA ALA A 48 -0.72 -1.92 -10.21
C ALA A 48 0.69 -1.62 -9.68
N VAL A 49 0.81 -1.20 -8.42
CA VAL A 49 2.10 -0.83 -7.80
C VAL A 49 2.74 -2.02 -7.10
N PHE A 50 1.98 -3.08 -6.85
CA PHE A 50 2.49 -4.35 -6.32
C PHE A 50 2.18 -5.51 -7.26
N LYS A 51 3.07 -6.50 -7.24
CA LYS A 51 2.84 -7.82 -7.84
C LYS A 51 2.79 -8.87 -6.74
N ILE A 52 1.89 -9.83 -6.85
CA ILE A 52 1.92 -11.02 -6.00
C ILE A 52 3.02 -11.92 -6.57
N ASP A 53 4.16 -11.94 -5.91
CA ASP A 53 5.14 -13.01 -6.12
C ASP A 53 4.73 -14.21 -5.26
N GLY A 54 4.81 -15.41 -5.81
CA GLY A 54 4.25 -16.63 -5.19
C GLY A 54 4.69 -16.80 -3.72
N ARG A 55 3.87 -17.52 -2.93
CA ARG A 55 4.11 -17.73 -1.49
C ARG A 55 5.57 -18.14 -1.26
N LYS A 56 6.33 -17.35 -0.48
CA LYS A 56 7.40 -17.92 0.35
C LYS A 56 6.72 -18.80 1.39
N ALA A 57 6.33 -20.00 0.99
CA ALA A 57 6.17 -21.11 1.89
C ALA A 57 7.59 -21.67 2.10
N SER A 58 8.20 -21.30 3.20
CA SER A 58 9.38 -21.95 3.75
C SER A 58 9.22 -21.99 5.26
#